data_AF-A0A838EPA4-F1
#
_entry.id   AF-A0A838EPA4-F1
#
_cell.length_a   1.000
_cell.length_b   1.000
_cell.length_c   1.000
_cell.angle_alpha   90.00
_cell.angle_beta   90.00
_cell.angle_gamma   90.00
#
_symmetry.space_group_name_H-M   'P 1'
#
loop_
_entity.id
_entity.type
_entity.pdbx_description
1 polymer ?
#
loop_
_entity_poly.entity_id
_entity_poly.type
_entity_poly.pdbx_seq_one_letter_code
_entity_poly.pdbx_strand_id
1 'polypeptide(L)'
;MLREEGDGAAQILKSLGADLTRTRAGIETFVGRGDRTTPGEVPLTPLARAQIHLAADEADRLEQNPISTEHLLLGLVREGEGIASSILGSLGVSLDMVRSKTLLFLAERNQ
;
A
#
# COMPACT_ATOMS: atom_id res chain seq x y z
N MET A 1 -4.50 16.76 -16.08
CA MET A 1 -5.16 15.46 -16.36
C MET A 1 -4.49 14.28 -15.64
N LEU A 2 -3.76 14.47 -14.52
CA LEU A 2 -3.05 13.40 -13.80
C LEU A 2 -3.65 13.14 -12.40
N ARG A 3 -4.96 12.88 -12.31
CA ARG A 3 -5.58 12.60 -11.00
C ARG A 3 -6.36 11.30 -10.87
N GLU A 4 -6.46 10.49 -11.92
CA GLU A 4 -7.27 9.26 -11.86
C GLU A 4 -6.48 7.94 -11.88
N GLU A 5 -5.19 7.95 -12.22
CA GLU A 5 -4.39 6.70 -12.30
C GLU A 5 -3.64 6.32 -11.01
N GLY A 6 -3.64 7.19 -9.98
CA GLY A 6 -2.82 6.99 -8.78
C GLY A 6 -3.58 6.87 -7.45
N ASP A 7 -4.90 6.82 -7.46
CA ASP A 7 -5.72 6.94 -6.24
C ASP A 7 -6.46 5.66 -5.85
N GLY A 8 -6.43 4.58 -6.64
CA GLY A 8 -7.26 3.41 -6.33
C GLY A 8 -6.84 2.70 -5.03
N ALA A 9 -5.54 2.64 -4.71
CA ALA A 9 -5.11 2.13 -3.40
C ALA A 9 -5.66 2.95 -2.23
N ALA A 10 -5.68 4.28 -2.37
CA ALA A 10 -6.24 5.17 -1.35
C ALA A 10 -7.77 5.05 -1.27
N GLN A 11 -8.45 4.88 -2.40
CA GLN A 11 -9.90 4.62 -2.44
C GLN A 11 -10.26 3.29 -1.79
N ILE A 12 -9.50 2.23 -2.06
CA ILE A 12 -9.67 0.92 -1.42
C ILE A 12 -9.52 1.07 0.09
N LEU A 13 -8.42 1.64 0.57
CA LEU A 13 -8.18 1.85 2.00
C LEU A 13 -9.28 2.70 2.65
N LYS A 14 -9.71 3.79 2.00
CA LYS A 14 -10.81 4.63 2.47
C LYS A 14 -12.14 3.86 2.54
N SER A 15 -12.43 3.02 1.55
CA SER A 15 -13.65 2.18 1.54
C SER A 15 -13.67 1.16 2.67
N LEU A 16 -12.48 0.75 3.15
CA LEU A 16 -12.29 -0.15 4.28
C LEU A 16 -12.25 0.59 5.63
N GLY A 17 -12.40 1.92 5.63
CA GLY A 17 -12.38 2.74 6.85
C GLY A 17 -10.97 3.11 7.33
N ALA A 18 -9.92 2.83 6.54
CA ALA A 18 -8.57 3.29 6.83
C ALA A 18 -8.41 4.77 6.41
N ASP A 19 -8.74 5.68 7.33
CA ASP A 19 -8.60 7.13 7.16
C ASP A 19 -7.11 7.54 7.17
N LEU A 20 -6.70 8.36 6.20
CA LEU A 20 -5.32 8.85 6.07
C LEU A 20 -4.78 9.53 7.34
N THR A 21 -5.62 10.27 8.06
CA THR A 21 -5.30 10.94 9.31
C THR A 21 -4.93 9.92 10.39
N ARG A 22 -5.73 8.86 10.51
CA ARG A 22 -5.50 7.80 11.49
C ARG A 22 -4.31 6.95 11.11
N THR A 23 -4.16 6.61 9.83
CA THR A 23 -3.00 5.89 9.29
C THR A 23 -1.72 6.66 9.57
N ARG A 24 -1.68 7.97 9.30
CA ARG A 24 -0.51 8.81 9.58
C ARG A 24 -0.19 8.88 11.07
N ALA A 25 -1.19 9.08 11.93
CA ALA A 25 -1.01 9.08 13.37
C ALA A 25 -0.45 7.74 13.87
N GLY A 26 -0.91 6.62 13.30
CA GLY A 26 -0.36 5.29 13.55
C GLY A 26 1.11 5.19 13.17
N ILE A 27 1.50 5.62 11.97
CA ILE A 27 2.91 5.64 11.52
C ILE A 27 3.78 6.44 12.49
N GLU A 28 3.36 7.65 12.87
CA GLU A 28 4.10 8.51 13.79
C GLU A 28 4.26 7.88 15.18
N THR A 29 3.26 7.14 15.64
CA THR A 29 3.30 6.45 16.93
C THR A 29 4.28 5.27 16.91
N PHE A 30 4.33 4.53 15.80
CA PHE A 30 5.19 3.34 15.68
C PHE A 30 6.65 3.67 15.31
N VAL A 31 6.85 4.62 14.40
CA VAL A 31 8.20 4.96 13.87
C VAL A 31 8.83 6.13 14.63
N GLY A 32 8.01 6.98 15.24
CA GLY A 32 8.44 8.27 15.78
C GLY A 32 8.58 9.34 14.68
N ARG A 33 8.60 10.61 15.08
CA ARG A 33 9.01 11.70 14.18
C ARG A 33 10.53 11.81 14.19
N GLY A 34 11.15 11.76 13.01
CA GLY A 34 12.58 12.04 12.88
C GLY A 34 12.89 13.49 13.24
N ASP A 35 13.87 13.70 14.13
CA ASP A 35 14.32 15.02 14.62
C ASP A 35 15.26 15.75 13.63
N ARG A 36 15.69 15.07 12.55
CA ARG A 36 16.62 15.63 11.57
C ARG A 36 16.17 15.34 10.15
N THR A 37 15.99 16.39 9.37
CA THR A 37 15.99 16.30 7.90
C THR A 37 17.44 16.08 7.47
N THR A 38 17.83 14.84 7.19
CA THR A 38 19.13 14.55 6.56
C THR A 38 19.01 14.80 5.07
N PRO A 39 19.76 15.76 4.49
CA PRO A 39 19.82 15.92 3.04
C PRO A 39 20.48 14.69 2.42
N GLY A 40 19.84 14.07 1.45
CA GLY A 40 20.34 12.87 0.78
C GLY A 40 19.23 11.99 0.24
N GLU A 41 19.60 10.99 -0.55
CA GLU A 41 18.68 9.95 -1.01
C GLU A 41 18.33 9.03 0.17
N VAL A 42 17.03 8.83 0.43
CA VAL A 42 16.57 7.89 1.45
C VAL A 42 16.60 6.49 0.83
N PRO A 43 17.51 5.59 1.26
CA PRO A 43 17.56 4.27 0.68
C PRO A 43 16.31 3.48 1.05
N LEU A 44 15.80 2.69 0.11
CA LEU A 44 14.76 1.71 0.40
C LEU A 44 15.28 0.68 1.40
N THR A 45 14.46 0.37 2.40
CA THR A 45 14.71 -0.78 3.27
C THR A 45 14.66 -2.07 2.45
N PRO A 46 15.36 -3.14 2.86
CA PRO A 46 15.25 -4.44 2.21
C PRO A 46 13.80 -4.92 2.06
N LEU A 47 12.99 -4.63 3.09
CA LEU A 47 11.55 -4.87 3.12
C LEU A 47 10.80 -4.14 2.00
N ALA A 48 10.98 -2.83 1.89
CA ALA A 48 10.32 -2.02 0.87
C ALA A 48 10.72 -2.46 -0.55
N ARG A 49 11.98 -2.86 -0.75
CA ARG A 49 12.45 -3.40 -2.03
C ARG A 49 11.75 -4.72 -2.39
N ALA A 50 11.62 -5.64 -1.43
CA ALA A 50 10.90 -6.88 -1.64
C ALA A 50 9.42 -6.64 -1.99
N GLN A 51 8.77 -5.69 -1.33
CA GLN A 51 7.37 -5.33 -1.60
C GLN A 51 7.17 -4.76 -3.01
N ILE A 52 8.11 -3.96 -3.51
CA ILE A 52 8.07 -3.46 -4.90
C ILE A 52 8.21 -4.60 -5.90
N HIS A 53 9.08 -5.59 -5.64
CA HIS A 53 9.19 -6.76 -6.51
C HIS A 53 7.90 -7.58 -6.51
N LEU A 54 7.30 -7.80 -5.32
CA LEU A 54 6.01 -8.51 -5.22
C LEU A 54 4.87 -7.78 -5.94
N ALA A 55 4.91 -6.44 -5.98
CA ALA A 55 3.96 -5.64 -6.74
C ALA A 55 4.15 -5.80 -8.26
N ALA A 56 5.41 -5.84 -8.73
CA ALA A 56 5.73 -6.09 -10.12
C ALA A 56 5.27 -7.49 -10.55
N ASP A 57 5.55 -8.52 -9.74
CA ASP A 57 5.10 -9.88 -9.98
C ASP A 57 3.57 -9.97 -10.13
N GLU A 58 2.84 -9.19 -9.33
CA GLU A 58 1.37 -9.18 -9.37
C GLU A 58 0.82 -8.45 -10.61
N ALA A 59 1.45 -7.34 -11.01
CA ALA A 59 1.13 -6.64 -12.25
C ALA A 59 1.33 -7.55 -13.47
N ASP A 60 2.45 -8.27 -13.52
CA ASP A 60 2.75 -9.24 -14.58
C ASP A 60 1.76 -10.42 -14.57
N ARG A 61 1.44 -10.96 -13.39
CA ARG A 61 0.46 -12.06 -13.23
C ARG A 61 -0.94 -11.67 -13.71
N LEU A 62 -1.30 -10.39 -13.59
CA LEU A 62 -2.58 -9.85 -14.02
C LEU A 62 -2.55 -9.33 -15.46
N GLU A 63 -1.38 -9.39 -16.14
CA GLU A 63 -1.16 -8.78 -17.46
C GLU A 63 -1.49 -7.28 -17.49
N GLN A 64 -1.37 -6.61 -16.33
CA GLN A 64 -1.71 -5.20 -16.13
C GLN A 64 -0.43 -4.37 -15.97
N ASN A 65 0.12 -3.92 -17.09
CA ASN A 65 1.25 -2.99 -17.11
C ASN A 65 0.80 -1.62 -17.65
N PRO A 66 1.21 -0.50 -17.02
CA PRO A 66 2.27 -0.36 -16.00
C PRO A 66 1.84 -0.63 -14.54
N ILE A 67 2.83 -0.90 -13.67
CA ILE A 67 2.65 -1.04 -12.20
C ILE A 67 1.96 0.20 -11.63
N SER A 68 0.87 -0.03 -10.89
CA SER A 68 0.04 1.01 -10.27
C SER A 68 0.06 0.93 -8.73
N THR A 69 -0.60 1.88 -8.06
CA THR A 69 -0.64 1.94 -6.58
C THR A 69 -1.34 0.73 -5.94
N GLU A 70 -2.27 0.12 -6.66
CA GLU A 70 -3.02 -1.07 -6.28
C GLU A 70 -2.11 -2.30 -6.26
N HIS A 71 -1.21 -2.41 -7.24
CA HIS A 71 -0.18 -3.44 -7.27
C HIS A 71 0.79 -3.27 -6.09
N LEU A 72 1.20 -2.04 -5.78
CA LEU A 72 1.99 -1.73 -4.58
C LEU A 72 1.25 -2.14 -3.30
N LEU A 73 -0.05 -1.87 -3.23
CA LEU A 73 -0.88 -2.29 -2.10
C LEU A 73 -0.95 -3.82 -1.98
N LEU A 74 -1.05 -4.55 -3.10
CA LEU A 74 -0.98 -6.01 -3.12
C LEU A 74 0.38 -6.54 -2.65
N GLY A 75 1.48 -5.93 -3.09
CA GLY A 75 2.82 -6.26 -2.61
C GLY A 75 2.98 -6.03 -1.11
N LEU A 76 2.46 -4.91 -0.61
CA LEU A 76 2.47 -4.52 0.80
C LEU A 76 1.72 -5.52 1.70
N VAL A 77 0.53 -5.96 1.30
CA VAL A 77 -0.29 -6.87 2.12
C VAL A 77 0.03 -8.35 1.92
N ARG A 78 0.71 -8.72 0.83
CA ARG A 78 1.11 -10.11 0.53
C ARG A 78 2.18 -10.63 1.48
N GLU A 79 3.09 -9.75 1.90
CA GLU A 79 4.18 -10.12 2.81
C GLU A 79 3.67 -10.41 4.23
N GLY A 80 2.57 -9.77 4.64
CA GLY A 80 1.91 -10.08 5.92
C GLY A 80 2.56 -9.45 7.15
N GLU A 81 3.81 -9.02 7.06
CA GLU A 81 4.62 -8.57 8.18
C GLU A 81 4.91 -7.06 8.16
N GLY A 82 5.43 -6.54 9.27
CA GLY A 82 5.91 -5.17 9.38
C GLY A 82 4.90 -4.12 9.85
N ILE A 83 5.27 -2.86 9.62
CA ILE A 83 4.56 -1.69 10.17
C ILE A 83 3.18 -1.52 9.51
N ALA A 84 3.07 -1.81 8.21
CA ALA A 84 1.82 -1.68 7.48
C ALA A 84 0.73 -2.63 8.01
N SER A 85 1.07 -3.90 8.27
CA SER A 85 0.12 -4.86 8.84
C SER A 85 -0.32 -4.47 10.25
N SER A 86 0.62 -3.98 11.06
CA SER A 86 0.33 -3.47 12.41
C SER A 86 -0.63 -2.28 12.38
N ILE A 87 -0.41 -1.32 11.48
CA ILE A 87 -1.28 -0.14 11.34
C ILE A 87 -2.66 -0.55 10.83
N LEU A 88 -2.75 -1.33 9.75
CA LEU A 88 -4.05 -1.78 9.22
C LEU A 88 -4.84 -2.56 10.27
N GLY A 89 -4.18 -3.45 11.03
CA GLY A 89 -4.78 -4.15 12.16
C GLY A 89 -5.29 -3.20 13.25
N SER A 90 -4.52 -2.17 13.60
CA SER A 90 -4.94 -1.14 14.57
C SER A 90 -6.17 -0.34 14.12
N LEU A 91 -6.41 -0.27 12.81
CA LEU A 91 -7.56 0.38 12.20
C LEU A 91 -8.75 -0.57 12.01
N GLY A 92 -8.63 -1.84 12.45
CA GLY A 92 -9.69 -2.85 12.28
C GLY A 92 -9.78 -3.43 10.87
N VAL A 93 -8.75 -3.23 10.04
CA VAL A 93 -8.70 -3.69 8.65
C VAL A 93 -7.78 -4.89 8.55
N SER A 94 -8.30 -6.05 8.16
CA SER A 94 -7.48 -7.24 7.93
C SER A 94 -6.79 -7.19 6.56
N LEU A 95 -5.59 -7.78 6.48
CA LEU A 95 -4.84 -7.85 5.23
C LEU A 95 -5.60 -8.59 4.12
N ASP A 96 -6.33 -9.65 4.49
CA ASP A 96 -7.17 -10.39 3.55
C ASP A 96 -8.26 -9.50 2.95
N MET A 97 -8.89 -8.65 3.76
CA MET A 97 -9.91 -7.73 3.30
C MET A 97 -9.35 -6.71 2.30
N VAL A 98 -8.15 -6.19 2.57
CA VAL A 98 -7.43 -5.31 1.63
C VAL A 98 -7.14 -6.06 0.34
N ARG A 99 -6.53 -7.25 0.41
CA ARG A 99 -6.18 -8.06 -0.75
C ARG A 99 -7.41 -8.36 -1.62
N SER A 100 -8.50 -8.83 -1.02
CA SER A 100 -9.75 -9.13 -1.73
C SER A 100 -10.35 -7.90 -2.40
N LYS A 101 -10.39 -6.75 -1.71
CA LYS A 101 -10.90 -5.51 -2.31
C LYS A 101 -10.03 -4.99 -3.44
N THR A 102 -8.71 -5.08 -3.30
CA THR A 102 -7.79 -4.64 -4.36
C THR A 102 -7.91 -5.50 -5.60
N LEU A 103 -8.01 -6.83 -5.46
CA LEU A 103 -8.25 -7.73 -6.60
C LEU A 103 -9.59 -7.45 -7.28
N LEU A 104 -10.65 -7.21 -6.50
CA LEU A 104 -11.96 -6.83 -7.05
C LEU A 104 -11.87 -5.52 -7.84
N PHE A 105 -11.23 -4.50 -7.27
CA PHE A 105 -11.07 -3.20 -7.91
C PHE A 105 -10.28 -3.31 -9.23
N LEU A 106 -9.20 -4.11 -9.26
CA LEU A 106 -8.42 -4.36 -10.48
C LEU A 106 -9.22 -5.13 -11.54
N ALA A 107 -10.10 -6.05 -11.13
CA ALA A 107 -10.96 -6.79 -12.05
C ALA A 107 -12.05 -5.90 -12.67
N GLU A 108 -12.60 -4.96 -11.92
CA GLU A 108 -13.61 -4.00 -12.39
C GLU A 108 -13.05 -3.01 -13.43
N ARG A 109 -11.74 -2.72 -13.37
CA ARG A 109 -11.06 -1.84 -14.34
C ARG A 109 -10.77 -2.49 -15.69
N ASN A 110 -10.96 -3.81 -15.81
CA ASN A 110 -10.73 -4.57 -17.05
C ASN A 110 -12.00 -4.76 -17.90
N GLN A 111 -13.08 -4.04 -17.62
CA GLN A 111 -14.34 -4.02 -18.39
C GLN A 111 -14.61 -2.61 -18.94
#